data_AF-A0A7C6W5K3-F1
#
_entry.id   AF-A0A7C6W5K3-F1
#
_cell.length_a   1.000
_cell.length_b   1.000
_cell.length_c   1.000
_cell.angle_alpha   90.00
_cell.angle_beta   90.00
_cell.angle_gamma   90.00
#
_symmetry.space_group_name_H-M   'P 1'
#
loop_
_entity.id
_entity.type
_entity.pdbx_description
1 polymer ?
#
loop_
_entity_poly.entity_id
_entity_poly.type
_entity_poly.pdbx_seq_one_letter_code
_entity_poly.pdbx_strand_id
1 'polypeptide(L)'
;MKFTTKLLIFWASVFLIFLVGFILVMSVFWNVYFNYWQLLVAFIINGVIPPAIITSFFYYRLDYMESEDDTPPKFRGVKTMDIPFQARTDNPFDEMMQKIDRQYIISYSDRQKKILKFRTDSRMLTWGLGGYLRMLDDNTVEAYVYPIHKNSRREELTVNQTLRVLCSIFRQC
;
A
#
# COMPACT_ATOMS: atom_id res chain seq x y z
N MET A 1 -14.14 -0.68 9.12
CA MET A 1 -12.86 -1.06 9.77
C MET A 1 -11.71 -0.65 8.87
N LYS A 2 -10.71 0.01 9.46
CA LYS A 2 -9.49 0.44 8.76
C LYS A 2 -8.76 -0.76 8.14
N PHE A 3 -8.10 -0.55 7.01
CA PHE A 3 -7.38 -1.60 6.28
C PHE A 3 -6.36 -2.33 7.16
N THR A 4 -5.63 -1.55 7.95
CA THR A 4 -4.59 -2.02 8.87
C THR A 4 -5.14 -2.94 9.96
N THR A 5 -6.35 -2.68 10.45
CA THR A 5 -7.05 -3.56 11.40
C THR A 5 -7.41 -4.89 10.76
N LYS A 6 -7.92 -4.87 9.52
CA LYS A 6 -8.21 -6.10 8.77
C LYS A 6 -6.94 -6.93 8.55
N LEU A 7 -5.85 -6.27 8.18
CA LEU A 7 -4.56 -6.90 7.95
C LEU A 7 -3.99 -7.54 9.24
N LEU A 8 -4.08 -6.84 10.37
CA LEU A 8 -3.63 -7.37 11.67
C LEU A 8 -4.44 -8.61 12.06
N ILE A 9 -5.77 -8.56 11.94
CA ILE A 9 -6.65 -9.71 12.25
C ILE A 9 -6.35 -10.89 11.33
N PHE A 10 -6.13 -10.63 10.04
CA PHE A 10 -5.74 -11.67 9.09
C PHE A 10 -4.45 -12.37 9.52
N TRP A 11 -3.38 -11.62 9.83
CA TRP A 11 -2.13 -12.21 10.29
C TRP A 11 -2.28 -12.95 11.63
N ALA A 12 -2.99 -12.37 12.60
CA ALA A 12 -3.24 -13.03 13.88
C ALA A 12 -3.99 -14.36 13.69
N SER A 13 -4.94 -14.42 12.75
CA SER A 13 -5.66 -15.66 12.44
C SER A 13 -4.77 -16.73 11.81
N VAL A 14 -3.87 -16.35 10.89
CA VAL A 14 -2.89 -17.26 10.28
C VAL A 14 -1.96 -17.85 11.34
N PHE A 15 -1.42 -17.01 12.24
CA PHE A 15 -0.56 -17.47 13.33
C PHE A 15 -1.30 -18.34 14.34
N LEU A 16 -2.59 -18.08 14.56
CA LEU A 16 -3.41 -18.90 15.45
C LEU A 16 -3.61 -20.31 14.88
N ILE A 17 -3.92 -20.42 13.59
CA ILE A 17 -4.04 -21.71 12.90
C ILE A 17 -2.70 -22.46 12.95
N PHE A 18 -1.60 -21.76 12.70
CA PHE A 18 -0.25 -22.34 12.78
C PHE A 18 0.07 -22.85 14.19
N LEU A 19 -0.25 -22.07 15.23
CA LEU A 19 -0.05 -22.45 16.63
C LEU A 19 -0.85 -23.71 16.98
N VAL A 20 -2.11 -23.79 16.57
CA VAL A 20 -2.95 -24.98 16.80
C VAL A 20 -2.34 -26.21 16.12
N GLY A 21 -1.88 -26.07 14.87
CA GLY A 21 -1.18 -27.13 14.17
C GLY A 21 0.09 -27.59 14.89
N PHE A 22 0.90 -26.65 15.37
CA PHE A 22 2.13 -26.95 16.13
C PHE A 22 1.83 -27.70 17.43
N ILE A 23 0.82 -27.26 18.20
CA ILE A 23 0.40 -27.93 19.44
C ILE A 23 -0.04 -29.37 19.15
N LEU A 24 -0.82 -29.58 18.09
CA LEU A 24 -1.34 -30.89 17.71
C LEU A 24 -0.19 -31.85 17.36
N VAL A 25 0.77 -31.40 16.55
CA VAL A 25 1.96 -32.19 16.20
C VAL A 25 2.78 -32.54 17.45
N MET A 26 3.07 -31.56 18.31
CA MET A 26 3.87 -31.79 19.52
C MET A 26 3.17 -32.70 20.52
N SER A 27 1.85 -32.62 20.63
CA SER A 27 1.06 -33.49 21.50
C SER A 27 1.01 -34.92 20.98
N VAL A 28 0.78 -35.13 19.68
CA VAL A 28 0.68 -36.47 19.08
C VAL A 28 2.03 -37.19 19.02
N PHE A 29 3.10 -36.51 18.61
CA PHE A 29 4.39 -37.15 18.38
C PHE A 29 5.32 -37.15 19.60
N TRP A 30 5.20 -36.15 20.48
CA TRP A 30 6.10 -35.98 21.62
C TRP A 30 5.42 -36.10 22.99
N ASN A 31 4.09 -36.28 23.03
CA ASN A 31 3.29 -36.39 24.27
C ASN A 31 3.55 -35.21 25.24
N VAL A 32 3.83 -34.02 24.67
CA VAL A 32 4.07 -32.80 25.44
C VAL A 32 2.75 -32.12 25.76
N TYR A 33 2.56 -31.77 27.02
CA TYR A 33 1.43 -31.00 27.50
C TYR A 33 1.86 -29.55 27.73
N PHE A 34 1.15 -28.62 27.10
CA PHE A 34 1.42 -27.19 27.26
C PHE A 34 0.45 -26.56 28.26
N ASN A 35 0.97 -25.64 29.07
CA ASN A 35 0.12 -24.80 29.91
C ASN A 35 -0.56 -23.73 29.03
N TYR A 36 -1.88 -23.55 29.19
CA TYR A 36 -2.65 -22.53 28.46
C TYR A 36 -2.07 -21.11 28.58
N TRP A 37 -1.52 -20.75 29.73
CA TRP A 37 -0.86 -19.45 29.91
C TRP A 37 0.41 -19.31 29.08
N GLN A 38 1.21 -20.37 28.98
CA GLN A 38 2.41 -20.37 28.15
C GLN A 38 2.05 -20.27 26.66
N LEU A 39 1.00 -20.95 26.23
CA LEU A 39 0.48 -20.86 24.86
C LEU A 39 -0.04 -19.46 24.52
N LEU A 40 -0.78 -18.84 25.44
CA LEU A 40 -1.28 -17.48 25.26
C LEU A 40 -0.14 -16.47 25.16
N VAL A 41 0.86 -16.57 26.03
CA VAL A 41 2.05 -15.70 25.96
C VAL A 41 2.83 -15.94 24.67
N ALA A 42 3.04 -17.20 24.27
CA ALA A 42 3.71 -17.53 23.02
C ALA A 42 2.95 -16.99 21.80
N PHE A 43 1.62 -17.06 21.81
CA PHE A 43 0.78 -16.49 20.76
C PHE A 43 0.89 -14.97 20.68
N ILE A 44 0.86 -14.27 21.82
CA ILE A 44 0.98 -12.81 21.82
C ILE A 44 2.36 -12.41 21.29
N ILE A 45 3.43 -13.04 21.78
CA ILE A 45 4.81 -12.69 21.41
C ILE A 45 5.10 -12.97 19.94
N ASN A 46 4.62 -14.08 19.39
CA ASN A 46 4.96 -14.49 18.03
C ASN A 46 3.89 -14.15 16.99
N GLY A 47 2.62 -14.24 17.38
CA GLY A 47 1.47 -14.10 16.49
C GLY A 47 0.85 -12.70 16.45
N VAL A 48 1.05 -11.89 17.49
CA VAL A 48 0.43 -10.55 17.58
C VAL A 48 1.47 -9.43 17.50
N ILE A 49 2.53 -9.50 18.32
CA ILE A 49 3.53 -8.43 18.40
C ILE A 49 4.23 -8.17 17.04
N PRO A 50 4.75 -9.17 16.31
CA PRO A 50 5.47 -8.91 15.07
C PRO A 50 4.55 -8.32 13.98
N PRO A 51 3.35 -8.87 13.71
CA PRO A 51 2.40 -8.22 12.81
C PRO A 51 2.00 -6.81 13.26
N ALA A 52 1.81 -6.57 14.56
CA ALA A 52 1.47 -5.25 15.09
C ALA A 52 2.59 -4.23 14.86
N ILE A 53 3.86 -4.62 15.04
CA ILE A 53 5.02 -3.75 14.77
C ILE A 53 5.11 -3.42 13.28
N ILE A 54 5.00 -4.44 12.42
CA ILE A 54 5.07 -4.25 10.95
C ILE A 54 3.93 -3.33 10.50
N THR A 55 2.70 -3.62 10.92
CA THR A 55 1.53 -2.82 10.56
C THR A 55 1.65 -1.38 11.08
N SER A 56 2.13 -1.17 12.32
CA SER A 56 2.35 0.17 12.90
C SER A 56 3.35 1.00 12.08
N PHE A 57 4.45 0.38 11.63
CA PHE A 57 5.46 1.07 10.83
C PHE A 57 4.90 1.62 9.50
N PHE A 58 3.96 0.91 8.88
CA PHE A 58 3.34 1.29 7.61
C PHE A 58 1.93 1.89 7.76
N TYR A 59 1.41 1.98 8.98
CA TYR A 59 0.00 2.27 9.26
C TYR A 59 -0.45 3.55 8.57
N TYR A 60 0.32 4.64 8.73
CA TYR A 60 -0.08 5.94 8.22
C TYR A 60 -0.10 6.01 6.68
N ARG A 61 0.77 5.24 6.01
CA ARG A 61 0.86 5.21 4.55
C ARG A 61 -0.14 4.25 3.92
N LEU A 62 -0.36 3.08 4.53
CA LEU A 62 -1.36 2.11 4.07
C LEU A 62 -2.79 2.61 4.27
N ASP A 63 -3.09 3.20 5.43
CA ASP A 63 -4.43 3.73 5.72
C ASP A 63 -4.76 4.90 4.78
N TYR A 64 -3.78 5.74 4.44
CA TYR A 64 -3.96 6.84 3.49
C TYR A 64 -4.26 6.37 2.05
N MET A 65 -3.73 5.21 1.63
CA MET A 65 -3.95 4.71 0.27
C MET A 65 -5.40 4.30 0.01
N GLU A 66 -6.06 3.80 1.04
CA GLU A 66 -7.46 3.38 0.98
C GLU A 66 -8.43 4.40 1.58
N SER A 67 -7.92 5.49 2.15
CA SER A 67 -8.77 6.54 2.73
C SER A 67 -9.43 7.39 1.64
N GLU A 68 -10.60 7.93 1.99
CA GLU A 68 -11.30 8.94 1.20
C GLU A 68 -10.67 10.35 1.32
N ASP A 69 -9.54 10.46 2.03
CA ASP A 69 -8.82 11.71 2.21
C ASP A 69 -8.33 12.22 0.85
N ASP A 70 -8.81 13.40 0.47
CA ASP A 70 -8.53 14.06 -0.80
C ASP A 70 -7.29 14.95 -0.72
N THR A 71 -6.73 15.16 0.48
CA THR A 71 -5.58 16.02 0.66
C THR A 71 -4.31 15.36 0.12
N PRO A 72 -3.40 16.12 -0.52
CA PRO A 72 -2.15 15.56 -1.00
C PRO A 72 -1.29 15.00 0.15
N PRO A 73 -0.56 13.90 -0.09
CA PRO A 73 0.20 13.24 0.96
C PRO A 73 1.35 14.13 1.46
N LYS A 74 1.38 14.42 2.77
CA LYS A 74 2.45 15.19 3.42
C LYS A 74 3.56 14.30 3.98
N PHE A 75 3.82 13.15 3.35
CA PHE A 75 4.87 12.23 3.81
C PHE A 75 6.27 12.76 3.48
N ARG A 76 7.26 12.33 4.26
CA ARG A 76 8.66 12.62 3.94
C ARG A 76 9.11 11.84 2.69
N GLY A 77 9.77 12.52 1.77
CA GLY A 77 10.29 11.93 0.53
C GLY A 77 9.28 11.89 -0.62
N VAL A 78 8.13 12.53 -0.46
CA VAL A 78 7.19 12.78 -1.57
C VAL A 78 7.91 13.62 -2.64
N LYS A 79 7.74 13.23 -3.90
CA LYS A 79 8.10 14.05 -5.04
C LYS A 79 6.83 14.38 -5.81
N THR A 80 6.72 15.64 -6.21
CA THR A 80 5.59 16.17 -6.95
C THR A 80 6.00 16.56 -8.36
N MET A 81 5.10 16.40 -9.31
CA MET A 81 5.32 16.78 -10.70
C MET A 81 3.99 17.08 -11.38
N ASP A 82 3.95 18.21 -12.08
CA ASP A 82 2.85 18.52 -12.99
C ASP A 82 3.15 17.91 -14.35
N ILE A 83 2.22 17.08 -14.83
CA ILE A 83 2.39 16.31 -16.05
C ILE A 83 1.36 16.79 -17.06
N PRO A 84 1.79 17.25 -18.26
CA PRO A 84 0.85 17.57 -19.32
C PRO A 84 0.16 16.30 -19.80
N PHE A 85 -1.16 16.34 -19.89
CA PHE A 85 -2.01 15.23 -20.28
C PHE A 85 -3.05 15.71 -21.27
N GLN A 86 -2.89 15.41 -22.56
CA GLN A 86 -3.92 15.73 -23.54
C GLN A 86 -4.91 14.56 -23.62
N ALA A 87 -6.09 14.76 -23.06
CA ALA A 87 -7.19 13.82 -23.20
C ALA A 87 -7.68 13.77 -24.65
N ARG A 88 -8.02 12.57 -25.12
CA ARG A 88 -8.59 12.33 -26.46
C ARG A 88 -10.09 12.09 -26.41
N THR A 89 -10.66 12.05 -25.22
CA THR A 89 -12.04 11.71 -24.94
C THR A 89 -12.75 12.82 -24.17
N ASP A 90 -14.08 12.83 -24.25
CA ASP A 90 -14.93 13.80 -23.52
C ASP A 90 -14.89 13.59 -21.99
N ASN A 91 -14.32 12.47 -21.53
CA ASN A 91 -14.11 12.15 -20.11
C ASN A 91 -12.60 11.98 -19.79
N PRO A 92 -11.83 13.07 -19.68
CA PRO A 92 -10.40 13.06 -19.42
C PRO A 92 -9.97 12.20 -18.23
N PHE A 93 -10.76 12.25 -17.15
CA PHE A 93 -10.44 11.53 -15.91
C PHE A 93 -10.54 10.01 -16.06
N ASP A 94 -11.55 9.51 -16.78
CA ASP A 94 -11.67 8.06 -17.03
C ASP A 94 -10.55 7.56 -17.95
N GLU A 95 -10.11 8.38 -18.92
CA GLU A 95 -8.95 8.05 -19.75
C GLU A 95 -7.65 8.01 -18.91
N MET A 96 -7.46 8.98 -18.01
CA MET A 96 -6.35 8.97 -17.05
C MET A 96 -6.37 7.70 -16.21
N MET A 97 -7.54 7.34 -15.66
CA MET A 97 -7.73 6.15 -14.85
C MET A 97 -7.35 4.88 -15.64
N GLN A 98 -7.86 4.72 -16.86
CA GLN A 98 -7.55 3.57 -17.71
C GLN A 98 -6.05 3.47 -18.04
N LYS A 99 -5.38 4.60 -18.27
CA LYS A 99 -3.94 4.62 -18.55
C LYS A 99 -3.13 4.15 -17.34
N ILE A 100 -3.54 4.52 -16.14
CA ILE A 100 -2.88 4.10 -14.90
C ILE A 100 -3.13 2.63 -14.58
N ASP A 101 -4.37 2.15 -14.74
CA ASP A 101 -4.77 0.77 -14.45
C ASP A 101 -3.97 -0.28 -15.25
N ARG A 102 -3.44 0.11 -16.42
CA ARG A 102 -2.58 -0.77 -17.25
C ARG A 102 -1.24 -1.12 -16.60
N GLN A 103 -0.73 -0.30 -15.69
CA GLN A 103 0.62 -0.47 -15.11
C GLN A 103 0.64 -0.47 -13.58
N TYR A 104 -0.41 0.07 -12.95
CA TYR A 104 -0.50 0.25 -11.51
C TYR A 104 -1.85 -0.21 -11.00
N ILE A 105 -1.88 -0.59 -9.72
CA ILE A 105 -3.11 -1.01 -9.05
C ILE A 105 -3.79 0.24 -8.47
N ILE A 106 -5.00 0.55 -8.93
CA ILE A 106 -5.80 1.64 -8.38
C ILE A 106 -6.35 1.20 -7.02
N SER A 107 -6.06 1.98 -5.98
CA SER A 107 -6.50 1.70 -4.60
C SER A 107 -7.70 2.55 -4.19
N TYR A 108 -7.80 3.76 -4.74
CA TYR A 108 -8.94 4.66 -4.53
C TYR A 108 -9.11 5.56 -5.75
N SER A 109 -10.35 5.87 -6.11
CA SER A 109 -10.65 6.80 -7.19
C SER A 109 -11.94 7.56 -6.89
N ASP A 110 -11.93 8.87 -7.08
CA ASP A 110 -13.08 9.74 -6.95
C ASP A 110 -13.23 10.60 -8.21
N ARG A 111 -14.31 10.36 -8.95
CA ARG A 111 -14.62 11.07 -10.19
C ARG A 111 -15.06 12.52 -9.94
N GLN A 112 -15.74 12.80 -8.83
CA GLN A 112 -16.23 14.15 -8.53
C GLN A 112 -15.06 15.07 -8.19
N LYS A 113 -14.10 14.56 -7.40
CA LYS A 113 -12.90 15.31 -7.03
C LYS A 113 -11.76 15.19 -8.05
N LYS A 114 -11.94 14.35 -9.09
CA LYS A 114 -10.92 13.98 -10.09
C LYS A 114 -9.59 13.55 -9.46
N ILE A 115 -9.66 12.70 -8.43
CA ILE A 115 -8.51 12.19 -7.67
C ILE A 115 -8.40 10.68 -7.83
N LEU A 116 -7.17 10.19 -7.93
CA LEU A 116 -6.87 8.77 -7.99
C LEU A 116 -5.64 8.44 -7.15
N LYS A 117 -5.74 7.42 -6.29
CA LYS A 117 -4.62 6.85 -5.55
C LYS A 117 -4.26 5.51 -6.16
N PHE A 118 -2.97 5.32 -6.43
CA PHE A 118 -2.46 4.10 -7.04
C PHE A 118 -1.29 3.54 -6.25
N ARG A 119 -0.97 2.28 -6.53
CA ARG A 119 0.19 1.60 -5.98
C ARG A 119 0.89 0.76 -7.01
N THR A 120 2.20 0.62 -6.88
CA THR A 120 2.93 -0.43 -7.60
C THR A 120 2.64 -1.79 -6.99
N ASP A 121 2.81 -2.85 -7.78
CA ASP A 121 2.74 -4.21 -7.27
C ASP A 121 3.78 -4.40 -6.16
N SER A 122 3.29 -4.68 -4.95
CA SER A 122 4.09 -4.85 -3.75
C SER A 122 4.69 -6.26 -3.74
N ARG A 123 5.89 -6.43 -4.31
CA ARG A 123 6.64 -7.69 -4.19
C ARG A 123 7.12 -7.90 -2.75
N MET A 124 7.30 -9.15 -2.31
CA MET A 124 7.74 -9.52 -0.95
C MET A 124 8.96 -8.74 -0.42
N LEU A 125 9.85 -8.27 -1.30
CA LEU A 125 11.07 -7.52 -0.96
C LEU A 125 10.93 -6.00 -1.04
N THR A 126 9.84 -5.50 -1.60
CA THR A 126 9.58 -4.06 -1.78
C THR A 126 8.10 -3.85 -1.61
N TRP A 127 7.71 -3.24 -0.48
CA TRP A 127 6.31 -2.92 -0.17
C TRP A 127 5.62 -2.03 -1.23
N GLY A 128 6.36 -1.58 -2.25
CA GLY A 128 5.88 -0.83 -3.40
C GLY A 128 6.15 0.66 -3.24
N LEU A 129 5.48 1.44 -4.07
CA LEU A 129 5.36 2.89 -3.99
C LEU A 129 3.88 3.22 -3.99
N GLY A 130 3.51 4.22 -3.21
CA GLY A 130 2.19 4.83 -3.28
C GLY A 130 2.25 6.07 -4.16
N GLY A 131 1.15 6.34 -4.84
CA GLY A 131 0.99 7.57 -5.58
C GLY A 131 -0.41 8.12 -5.47
N TYR A 132 -0.50 9.44 -5.59
CA TYR A 132 -1.71 10.22 -5.64
C TYR A 132 -1.65 11.07 -6.90
N LEU A 133 -2.71 11.03 -7.69
CA LEU A 133 -2.89 11.81 -8.90
C LEU A 133 -4.12 12.68 -8.71
N ARG A 134 -3.99 13.95 -9.06
CA ARG A 134 -5.10 14.88 -9.12
C ARG A 134 -5.11 15.54 -10.48
N MET A 135 -6.25 15.50 -11.15
CA MET A 135 -6.42 16.27 -12.37
C MET A 135 -6.74 17.71 -11.98
N LEU A 136 -5.86 18.65 -12.33
CA LEU A 136 -6.08 20.08 -12.07
C LEU A 136 -7.08 20.63 -13.08
N ASP A 137 -6.76 20.39 -14.35
CA ASP A 137 -7.55 20.76 -15.52
C ASP A 137 -7.59 19.56 -16.47
N ASP A 138 -8.38 19.63 -17.53
CA ASP A 138 -8.49 18.55 -18.52
C ASP A 138 -7.17 18.30 -19.29
N ASN A 139 -6.19 19.20 -19.13
CA ASN A 139 -4.88 19.14 -19.77
C ASN A 139 -3.68 18.88 -18.83
N THR A 140 -3.90 18.86 -17.51
CA THR A 140 -2.80 18.81 -16.54
C THR A 140 -3.13 17.89 -15.37
N VAL A 141 -2.23 16.95 -15.11
CA VAL A 141 -2.31 16.02 -13.98
C VAL A 141 -1.18 16.30 -13.01
N GLU A 142 -1.54 16.58 -11.76
CA GLU A 142 -0.62 16.75 -10.64
C GLU A 142 -0.34 15.38 -10.02
N ALA A 143 0.91 14.94 -10.07
CA ALA A 143 1.34 13.64 -9.58
C ALA A 143 2.19 13.75 -8.32
N TYR A 144 1.79 13.02 -7.28
CA TYR A 144 2.51 12.84 -6.03
C TYR A 144 2.94 11.38 -5.94
N VAL A 145 4.24 11.12 -5.84
CA VAL A 145 4.76 9.76 -5.62
C VAL A 145 5.54 9.77 -4.32
N TYR A 146 5.28 8.78 -3.47
CA TYR A 146 5.94 8.67 -2.17
C TYR A 146 6.46 7.27 -1.88
N PRO A 147 7.62 7.18 -1.20
CA PRO A 147 8.18 5.91 -0.80
C PRO A 147 7.44 5.33 0.42
N ILE A 148 7.47 4.01 0.56
CA ILE A 148 6.82 3.31 1.67
C ILE A 148 7.74 3.19 2.89
N HIS A 149 9.07 3.13 2.71
CA HIS A 149 10.03 3.40 3.76
C HIS A 149 10.50 4.86 3.73
N LYS A 150 11.23 5.25 4.77
CA LYS A 150 11.72 6.61 4.96
C LYS A 150 13.23 6.59 4.75
N ASN A 151 13.73 7.56 3.97
CA ASN A 151 15.15 7.89 3.83
C ASN A 151 16.06 6.81 3.20
N SER A 152 15.55 5.94 2.32
CA SER A 152 16.44 5.07 1.53
C SER A 152 16.80 5.73 0.19
N ARG A 153 18.10 5.77 -0.14
CA ARG A 153 18.58 6.24 -1.47
C ARG A 153 17.97 5.44 -2.61
N ARG A 154 17.76 4.13 -2.39
CA ARG A 154 17.12 3.24 -3.37
C ARG A 154 15.69 3.68 -3.66
N GLU A 155 14.94 4.03 -2.62
CA GLU A 155 13.55 4.46 -2.78
C GLU A 155 13.45 5.80 -3.50
N GLU A 156 14.36 6.75 -3.23
CA GLU A 156 14.37 8.02 -3.96
C GLU A 156 14.59 7.79 -5.47
N LEU A 157 15.48 6.87 -5.85
CA LEU A 157 15.67 6.48 -7.25
C LEU A 157 14.39 5.86 -7.84
N THR A 158 13.69 5.00 -7.08
CA THR A 158 12.46 4.36 -7.55
C THR A 158 11.31 5.37 -7.68
N VAL A 159 11.20 6.34 -6.77
CA VAL A 159 10.23 7.44 -6.85
C VAL A 159 10.46 8.26 -8.12
N ASN A 160 11.72 8.66 -8.37
CA ASN A 160 12.07 9.42 -9.58
C ASN A 160 11.83 8.63 -10.87
N GLN A 161 12.13 7.33 -10.88
CA GLN A 161 11.82 6.45 -12.00
C GLN A 161 10.31 6.36 -12.25
N THR A 162 9.51 6.24 -11.19
CA THR A 162 8.05 6.17 -11.29
C THR A 162 7.47 7.46 -11.85
N LEU A 163 7.95 8.62 -11.43
CA LEU A 163 7.55 9.90 -12.04
C LEU A 163 7.89 9.96 -13.53
N ARG A 164 9.07 9.47 -13.94
CA ARG A 164 9.43 9.41 -15.37
C ARG A 164 8.50 8.48 -16.16
N VAL A 165 8.12 7.34 -15.58
CA VAL A 165 7.18 6.41 -16.20
C VAL A 165 5.81 7.06 -16.33
N LEU A 166 5.29 7.70 -15.27
CA LEU A 166 4.03 8.46 -15.33
C LEU A 166 4.07 9.54 -16.42
N CYS A 167 5.17 10.28 -16.51
CA CYS A 167 5.38 11.23 -17.59
C CYS A 167 5.28 10.55 -18.96
N SER A 168 5.88 9.37 -19.15
CA SER A 168 5.78 8.65 -20.42
C SER A 168 4.38 8.10 -20.74
N ILE A 169 3.57 7.82 -19.72
CA ILE A 169 2.18 7.34 -19.89
C ILE A 169 1.27 8.48 -20.36
N PHE A 170 1.45 9.66 -19.77
CA PHE A 170 0.59 10.81 -20.02
C PHE A 170 1.06 11.68 -21.18
N ARG A 171 2.38 11.87 -21.30
CA ARG A 171 3.00 12.57 -22.42
C ARG A 171 3.07 11.62 -23.61
N GLN A 172 2.03 11.63 -24.43
CA GLN A 172 2.09 11.04 -25.75
C GLN A 172 3.16 11.79 -26.55
N CYS A 173 4.22 11.10 -26.95
CA CYS A 173 5.00 11.51 -28.12
C CYS A 173 4.13 11.35 -29.37
#